data_AF-A0A950KMP3-F1
#
_entry.id   AF-A0A950KMP3-F1
#
_cell.length_a   1.000
_cell.length_b   1.000
_cell.length_c   1.000
_cell.angle_alpha   90.00
_cell.angle_beta   90.00
_cell.angle_gamma   90.00
#
_symmetry.space_group_name_H-M   'P 1'
#
loop_
_entity.id
_entity.type
_entity.pdbx_description
1 polymer ?
#
loop_
_entity_poly.entity_id
_entity_poly.type
_entity_poly.pdbx_seq_one_letter_code
_entity_poly.pdbx_strand_id
1 'polypeptide(L)'
;MLVFAPHRKRLARSLTVAALAAVLIAACGASGGNTSGQATALLRETFGGSHPVDSGVLHLELAVKPSGSQTLKGPIALRFGGPFQGLGNGRPPRSDFTITLSALGRTGSLGVLSTGTKGYVTLDGTAYQLPAATFRRLEASLSGLTSSSRSRSSSGLLGKLGVSPLRWLNNPTVFGTQTIDGANTTHIYAG
;
A
#
# COMPACT_ATOMS: atom_id res chain seq x y z
N MET A 1 22.67 -44.66 55.41
CA MET A 1 23.25 -43.48 54.74
C MET A 1 23.29 -43.77 53.24
N LEU A 2 22.38 -43.17 52.46
CA LEU A 2 22.53 -42.83 51.03
C LEU A 2 21.23 -42.12 50.56
N VAL A 3 21.38 -40.86 50.21
CA VAL A 3 20.41 -39.93 49.61
C VAL A 3 20.63 -39.94 48.09
N PHE A 4 19.58 -39.76 47.26
CA PHE A 4 19.53 -39.09 45.93
C PHE A 4 18.19 -39.47 45.23
N ALA A 5 17.13 -38.65 45.31
CA ALA A 5 16.75 -37.47 44.52
C ALA A 5 15.92 -37.77 43.24
N PRO A 6 14.90 -36.94 42.89
CA PRO A 6 13.85 -37.25 41.92
C PRO A 6 14.14 -36.68 40.52
N HIS A 7 14.09 -37.50 39.47
CA HIS A 7 14.34 -37.05 38.08
C HIS A 7 13.19 -37.29 37.09
N ARG A 8 12.08 -37.89 37.53
CA ARG A 8 11.02 -38.34 36.60
C ARG A 8 10.09 -37.22 36.09
N LYS A 9 10.07 -36.04 36.71
CA LYS A 9 9.11 -34.96 36.37
C LYS A 9 9.67 -33.84 35.47
N ARG A 10 10.97 -33.80 35.19
CA ARG A 10 11.59 -32.78 34.30
C ARG A 10 11.58 -33.18 32.82
N LEU A 11 11.49 -34.46 32.51
CA LEU A 11 11.47 -34.97 31.13
C LEU A 11 10.08 -34.84 30.47
N ALA A 12 9.00 -34.98 31.24
CA ALA A 12 7.64 -34.85 30.71
C ALA A 12 7.24 -33.41 30.33
N ARG A 13 7.88 -32.40 30.92
CA ARG A 13 7.61 -30.97 30.65
C ARG A 13 8.39 -30.42 29.44
N SER A 14 9.41 -31.14 28.99
CA SER A 14 10.19 -30.77 27.80
C SER A 14 9.49 -31.20 26.49
N LEU A 15 8.73 -32.31 26.53
CA LEU A 15 8.08 -32.86 25.34
C LEU A 15 6.86 -32.06 24.87
N THR A 16 6.20 -31.34 25.79
CA THR A 16 5.03 -30.49 25.47
C THR A 16 5.40 -29.13 24.88
N VAL A 17 6.60 -28.61 25.12
CA VAL A 17 7.07 -27.34 24.52
C VAL A 17 7.56 -27.55 23.09
N ALA A 18 8.15 -28.71 22.79
CA ALA A 18 8.59 -29.04 21.42
C ALA A 18 7.42 -29.26 20.45
N ALA A 19 6.27 -29.76 20.93
CA ALA A 19 5.08 -29.96 20.11
C ALA A 19 4.37 -28.65 19.73
N LEU A 20 4.46 -27.60 20.56
CA LEU A 20 3.86 -26.30 20.25
C LEU A 20 4.69 -25.49 19.23
N ALA A 21 6.00 -25.71 19.17
CA ALA A 21 6.89 -25.06 18.20
C ALA A 21 6.72 -25.60 16.77
N ALA A 22 6.24 -26.84 16.61
CA ALA A 22 6.00 -27.44 15.29
C ALA A 22 4.78 -26.84 14.57
N VAL A 23 3.82 -26.25 15.29
CA VAL A 23 2.63 -25.63 14.69
C VAL A 23 2.95 -24.26 14.06
N LEU A 24 4.04 -23.60 14.46
CA LEU A 24 4.43 -22.31 13.89
C LEU A 24 5.20 -22.41 12.55
N ILE A 25 5.70 -23.60 12.19
CA ILE A 25 6.47 -23.80 10.94
C ILE A 25 5.58 -24.33 9.81
N ALA A 26 4.38 -24.84 10.11
CA ALA A 26 3.45 -25.35 9.10
C ALA A 26 2.75 -24.27 8.24
N ALA A 27 3.06 -22.98 8.44
CA ALA A 27 2.64 -21.91 7.53
C ALA A 27 3.62 -21.67 6.37
N CYS A 28 4.78 -22.35 6.35
CA CYS A 28 5.79 -22.22 5.31
C CYS A 28 5.90 -23.53 4.52
N GLY A 29 5.05 -23.69 3.49
CA GLY A 29 5.13 -24.84 2.59
C GLY A 29 3.80 -25.32 2.04
N ALA A 30 3.10 -24.47 1.29
CA ALA A 30 1.98 -24.94 0.45
C ALA A 30 2.56 -25.62 -0.79
N SER A 31 2.68 -26.94 -0.71
CA SER A 31 2.89 -27.87 -1.80
C SER A 31 1.72 -27.83 -2.79
N GLY A 32 2.01 -27.56 -4.07
CA GLY A 32 1.22 -28.01 -5.24
C GLY A 32 -0.26 -27.63 -5.32
N GLY A 33 -0.71 -26.56 -4.65
CA GLY A 33 -2.10 -26.09 -4.70
C GLY A 33 -2.37 -25.11 -5.84
N ASN A 34 -3.65 -24.94 -6.22
CA ASN A 34 -4.14 -24.00 -7.23
C ASN A 34 -3.74 -22.54 -6.90
N THR A 35 -2.54 -22.15 -7.30
CA THR A 35 -1.87 -20.87 -6.99
C THR A 35 -2.66 -19.66 -7.50
N SER A 36 -3.49 -19.85 -8.52
CA SER A 36 -4.35 -18.80 -9.06
C SER A 36 -5.57 -18.50 -8.17
N GLY A 37 -6.16 -19.54 -7.59
CA GLY A 37 -7.23 -19.39 -6.60
C GLY A 37 -6.72 -18.67 -5.33
N GLN A 38 -5.51 -19.02 -4.88
CA GLN A 38 -4.86 -18.38 -3.74
C GLN A 38 -4.52 -16.91 -4.03
N ALA A 39 -3.97 -16.60 -5.20
CA ALA A 39 -3.69 -15.22 -5.60
C ALA A 39 -4.97 -14.38 -5.65
N THR A 40 -6.06 -14.92 -6.19
CA THR A 40 -7.36 -14.24 -6.24
C THR A 40 -7.92 -13.96 -4.83
N ALA A 41 -7.77 -14.91 -3.91
CA ALA A 41 -8.19 -14.74 -2.52
C ALA A 41 -7.38 -13.62 -1.81
N LEU A 42 -6.06 -13.63 -1.95
CA LEU A 42 -5.18 -12.59 -1.36
C LEU A 42 -5.47 -11.19 -1.91
N LEU A 43 -5.75 -11.08 -3.20
CA LEU A 43 -6.15 -9.81 -3.81
C LEU A 43 -7.50 -9.33 -3.27
N ARG A 44 -8.46 -10.24 -3.04
CA ARG A 44 -9.76 -9.90 -2.44
C ARG A 44 -9.63 -9.51 -0.97
N GLU A 45 -8.74 -10.15 -0.22
CA GLU A 45 -8.48 -9.78 1.17
C GLU A 45 -7.83 -8.39 1.26
N THR A 46 -6.79 -8.16 0.45
CA THR A 46 -6.06 -6.88 0.40
C THR A 46 -6.94 -5.72 -0.07
N PHE A 47 -7.72 -5.91 -1.15
CA PHE A 47 -8.44 -4.80 -1.81
C PHE A 47 -9.96 -4.82 -1.62
N GLY A 48 -10.53 -5.93 -1.15
CA GLY A 48 -11.96 -6.07 -0.89
C GLY A 48 -12.34 -5.83 0.57
N GLY A 49 -11.36 -5.76 1.47
CA GLY A 49 -11.56 -5.63 2.91
C GLY A 49 -11.77 -4.19 3.42
N SER A 50 -12.22 -4.12 4.67
CA SER A 50 -12.52 -2.88 5.43
C SER A 50 -11.29 -2.34 6.18
N HIS A 51 -10.07 -2.59 5.71
CA HIS A 51 -8.84 -2.22 6.41
C HIS A 51 -8.55 -0.72 6.20
N PRO A 52 -8.81 0.16 7.19
CA PRO A 52 -8.49 1.56 7.04
C PRO A 52 -6.97 1.72 7.11
N VAL A 53 -6.42 2.53 6.20
CA VAL A 53 -5.03 2.99 6.28
C VAL A 53 -5.06 4.43 6.75
N ASP A 54 -4.85 4.64 8.05
CA ASP A 54 -4.95 5.95 8.68
C ASP A 54 -3.67 6.79 8.50
N SER A 55 -2.52 6.15 8.28
CA SER A 55 -1.25 6.83 8.05
C SER A 55 -0.26 5.94 7.35
N GLY A 56 0.73 6.53 6.71
CA GLY A 56 1.84 5.81 6.10
C GLY A 56 2.74 6.73 5.30
N VAL A 57 3.75 6.14 4.68
CA VAL A 57 4.58 6.81 3.68
C VAL A 57 4.20 6.23 2.33
N LEU A 58 3.70 7.09 1.44
CA LEU A 58 3.30 6.70 0.10
C LEU A 58 4.48 6.90 -0.85
N HIS A 59 4.76 5.90 -1.67
CA HIS A 59 5.69 5.98 -2.78
C HIS A 59 5.02 5.42 -4.03
N LEU A 60 4.85 6.26 -5.05
CA LEU A 60 4.28 5.91 -6.33
C LEU A 60 5.24 6.35 -7.43
N GLU A 61 5.54 5.43 -8.33
CA GLU A 61 6.37 5.67 -9.50
C GLU A 61 5.65 5.14 -10.73
N LEU A 62 5.51 6.00 -11.73
CA LEU A 62 4.96 5.67 -13.04
C LEU A 62 6.02 6.01 -14.09
N ALA A 63 6.50 4.99 -14.79
CA ALA A 63 7.43 5.13 -15.89
C ALA A 63 6.76 4.69 -17.20
N VAL A 64 6.69 5.59 -18.17
CA VAL A 64 6.13 5.35 -19.50
C VAL A 64 7.26 5.46 -20.52
N LYS A 65 7.46 4.39 -21.29
CA LYS A 65 8.37 4.38 -22.45
C LYS A 65 7.51 4.32 -23.71
N PRO A 66 7.10 5.48 -24.27
CA PRO A 66 6.25 5.49 -25.45
C PRO A 66 6.97 4.84 -26.63
N SER A 67 6.32 3.89 -27.28
CA SER A 67 6.73 3.31 -28.56
C SER A 67 5.73 3.74 -29.64
N GLY A 68 6.22 4.09 -30.83
CA GLY A 68 5.37 4.41 -31.99
C GLY A 68 4.77 5.83 -32.04
N SER A 69 5.05 6.72 -31.09
CA SER A 69 4.64 8.12 -31.17
C SER A 69 5.67 8.97 -31.91
N GLN A 70 5.23 9.77 -32.88
CA GLN A 70 6.09 10.75 -33.57
C GLN A 70 6.36 12.00 -32.70
N THR A 71 5.50 12.30 -31.72
CA THR A 71 5.55 13.50 -30.89
C THR A 71 6.20 13.27 -29.52
N LEU A 72 6.06 12.08 -28.93
CA LEU A 72 6.66 11.73 -27.64
C LEU A 72 7.89 10.84 -27.87
N LYS A 73 9.08 11.46 -27.95
CA LYS A 73 10.34 10.79 -28.31
C LYS A 73 11.23 10.39 -27.13
N GLY A 74 10.69 10.24 -25.92
CA GLY A 74 11.50 9.89 -24.76
C GLY A 74 10.70 9.35 -23.59
N PRO A 75 11.38 8.73 -22.60
CA PRO A 75 10.73 8.23 -21.40
C PRO A 75 10.10 9.39 -20.61
N ILE A 76 8.94 9.11 -20.03
CA ILE A 76 8.24 9.98 -19.10
C ILE A 76 8.22 9.26 -17.76
N ALA A 77 8.67 9.90 -16.71
CA ALA A 77 8.60 9.37 -15.35
C ALA A 77 7.87 10.37 -14.44
N LEU A 78 6.88 9.87 -13.70
CA LEU A 78 6.20 10.59 -12.65
C LEU A 78 6.48 9.87 -11.33
N ARG A 79 7.02 10.60 -10.36
CA ARG A 79 7.19 10.12 -8.99
C ARG A 79 6.31 10.96 -8.09
N PHE A 80 5.59 10.31 -7.20
CA PHE A 80 4.74 10.94 -6.19
C PHE A 80 5.02 10.25 -4.87
N GLY A 81 5.33 10.99 -3.82
CA GLY A 81 5.47 10.35 -2.52
C GLY A 81 5.65 11.28 -1.35
N GLY A 82 5.57 10.69 -0.17
CA GLY A 82 5.71 11.37 1.11
C GLY A 82 4.74 10.85 2.18
N PRO A 83 4.90 11.30 3.44
CA PRO A 83 4.06 10.88 4.54
C PRO A 83 2.63 11.44 4.44
N PHE A 84 1.68 10.66 4.94
CA PHE A 84 0.32 11.12 5.20
C PHE A 84 -0.22 10.59 6.51
N GLN A 85 -1.18 11.34 7.06
CA GLN A 85 -1.98 10.96 8.20
C GLN A 85 -3.42 11.47 7.97
N GLY A 86 -4.35 10.52 7.85
CA GLY A 86 -5.78 10.76 7.80
C GLY A 86 -6.27 11.43 9.08
N LEU A 87 -7.25 12.31 8.92
CA LEU A 87 -7.90 13.01 10.04
C LEU A 87 -9.34 12.51 10.28
N GLY A 88 -9.77 11.49 9.54
CA GLY A 88 -11.15 11.04 9.49
C GLY A 88 -12.11 12.09 8.89
N ASN A 89 -13.39 11.74 8.85
CA ASN A 89 -14.50 12.67 8.60
C ASN A 89 -14.46 13.43 7.27
N GLY A 90 -13.82 12.86 6.24
CA GLY A 90 -13.73 13.47 4.90
C GLY A 90 -12.85 14.71 4.82
N ARG A 91 -12.08 15.02 5.88
CA ARG A 91 -11.14 16.13 5.89
C ARG A 91 -9.88 15.78 5.09
N PRO A 92 -9.22 16.78 4.46
CA PRO A 92 -7.90 16.60 3.88
C PRO A 92 -6.92 15.99 4.90
N PRO A 93 -6.15 14.96 4.55
CA PRO A 93 -5.14 14.42 5.46
C PRO A 93 -4.08 15.48 5.75
N ARG A 94 -3.39 15.32 6.88
CA ARG A 94 -2.05 15.92 7.03
C ARG A 94 -1.12 15.18 6.09
N SER A 95 -0.43 15.88 5.22
CA SER A 95 0.44 15.25 4.24
C SER A 95 1.54 16.19 3.82
N ASP A 96 2.70 15.63 3.53
CA ASP A 96 3.81 16.34 2.90
C ASP A 96 4.24 15.51 1.69
N PHE A 97 3.83 15.93 0.51
CA PHE A 97 4.07 15.19 -0.72
C PHE A 97 5.02 15.94 -1.64
N THR A 98 5.87 15.17 -2.30
CA THR A 98 6.71 15.64 -3.40
C THR A 98 6.25 14.97 -4.69
N ILE A 99 6.05 15.78 -5.73
CA ILE A 99 5.71 15.34 -7.07
C ILE A 99 6.89 15.68 -7.97
N THR A 100 7.49 14.67 -8.60
CA THR A 100 8.59 14.84 -9.55
C THR A 100 8.15 14.36 -10.91
N LEU A 101 8.28 15.22 -11.92
CA LEU A 101 8.01 14.88 -13.31
C LEU A 101 9.29 15.00 -14.12
N SER A 102 9.66 13.92 -14.79
CA SER A 102 10.76 13.88 -15.75
C SER A 102 10.20 13.57 -17.14
N ALA A 103 10.40 14.48 -18.08
CA ALA A 103 9.96 14.33 -19.47
C ALA A 103 10.89 15.10 -20.41
N LEU A 104 11.16 14.54 -21.60
CA LEU A 104 11.95 15.20 -22.65
C LEU A 104 13.32 15.74 -22.17
N GLY A 105 13.97 15.00 -21.25
CA GLY A 105 15.27 15.37 -20.68
C GLY A 105 15.23 16.48 -19.62
N ARG A 106 14.04 16.94 -19.21
CA ARG A 106 13.85 17.92 -18.14
C ARG A 106 13.21 17.27 -16.94
N THR A 107 13.61 17.69 -15.74
CA THR A 107 13.01 17.26 -14.48
C THR A 107 12.55 18.48 -13.70
N GLY A 108 11.31 18.43 -13.23
CA GLY A 108 10.73 19.42 -12.33
C GLY A 108 10.19 18.76 -11.06
N SER A 109 10.15 19.51 -9.97
CA SER A 109 9.61 19.05 -8.69
C SER A 109 8.66 20.07 -8.10
N LEU A 110 7.61 19.59 -7.43
CA LEU A 110 6.58 20.37 -6.75
C LEU A 110 6.34 19.77 -5.38
N GLY A 111 6.40 20.60 -4.33
CA GLY A 111 5.96 20.21 -2.99
C GLY A 111 4.49 20.53 -2.77
N VAL A 112 3.76 19.65 -2.10
CA VAL A 112 2.36 19.84 -1.70
C VAL A 112 2.22 19.45 -0.24
N LEU A 113 2.01 20.45 0.62
CA LEU A 113 1.83 20.26 2.05
C LEU A 113 0.37 20.56 2.42
N SER A 114 -0.26 19.66 3.16
CA SER A 114 -1.55 19.87 3.81
C SER A 114 -1.37 19.74 5.32
N THR A 115 -1.86 20.72 6.07
CA THR A 115 -1.94 20.67 7.54
C THR A 115 -3.28 20.11 8.02
N GLY A 116 -4.17 19.75 7.08
CA GLY A 116 -5.56 19.39 7.31
C GLY A 116 -6.53 20.58 7.38
N THR A 117 -6.01 21.81 7.51
CA THR A 117 -6.82 23.05 7.52
C THR A 117 -6.28 24.10 6.56
N LYS A 118 -5.02 23.99 6.16
CA LYS A 118 -4.36 24.83 5.16
C LYS A 118 -3.59 23.94 4.21
N GLY A 119 -3.47 24.40 2.96
CA GLY A 119 -2.64 23.76 1.95
C GLY A 119 -1.56 24.72 1.48
N TYR A 120 -0.40 24.19 1.13
CA TYR A 120 0.73 24.93 0.61
C TYR A 120 1.27 24.21 -0.62
N VAL A 121 1.77 25.00 -1.56
CA VAL A 121 2.48 24.52 -2.74
C VAL A 121 3.88 25.10 -2.70
N THR A 122 4.89 24.24 -2.79
CA THR A 122 6.30 24.64 -2.78
C THR A 122 6.86 24.61 -4.18
N LEU A 123 7.29 25.77 -4.67
CA LEU A 123 7.94 25.98 -5.97
C LEU A 123 9.34 26.53 -5.70
N ASP A 124 10.38 25.89 -6.24
CA ASP A 124 11.78 26.30 -6.09
C ASP A 124 12.17 26.60 -4.62
N GLY A 125 11.71 25.75 -3.71
CA GLY A 125 11.96 25.87 -2.26
C GLY A 125 11.10 26.91 -1.53
N THR A 126 10.26 27.67 -2.23
CA THR A 126 9.38 28.68 -1.63
C THR A 126 7.96 28.14 -1.51
N ALA A 127 7.42 28.12 -0.28
CA ALA A 127 6.07 27.66 0.01
C ALA A 127 5.04 28.78 -0.10
N TYR A 128 4.01 28.56 -0.92
CA TYR A 128 2.88 29.47 -1.13
C TYR A 128 1.61 28.86 -0.56
N GLN A 129 0.93 29.60 0.32
CA GLN A 129 -0.34 29.12 0.86
C GLN A 129 -1.44 29.18 -0.20
N LEU A 130 -2.20 28.10 -0.33
CA LEU A 130 -3.38 28.07 -1.18
C LEU A 130 -4.44 29.06 -0.64
N PRO A 131 -5.14 29.78 -1.52
CA PRO A 131 -6.28 30.59 -1.12
C PRO A 131 -7.34 29.75 -0.40
N ALA A 132 -7.97 30.29 0.64
CA ALA A 132 -8.95 29.56 1.44
C ALA A 132 -10.11 28.99 0.60
N ALA A 133 -10.54 29.70 -0.44
CA ALA A 133 -11.56 29.22 -1.37
C ALA A 133 -11.10 27.96 -2.15
N THR A 134 -9.85 27.91 -2.58
CA THR A 134 -9.26 26.74 -3.26
C THR A 134 -9.15 25.55 -2.32
N PHE A 135 -8.70 25.79 -1.08
CA PHE A 135 -8.60 24.72 -0.08
C PHE A 135 -9.97 24.14 0.29
N ARG A 136 -11.01 24.98 0.45
CA ARG A 136 -12.39 24.49 0.69
C ARG A 136 -12.92 23.63 -0.46
N ARG A 137 -12.58 23.94 -1.72
CA ARG A 137 -12.97 23.11 -2.87
C ARG A 137 -12.32 21.73 -2.82
N LEU A 138 -11.06 21.65 -2.36
CA LEU A 138 -10.36 20.38 -2.14
C LEU A 138 -11.01 19.56 -1.02
N GLU A 139 -11.40 20.20 0.07
CA GLU A 139 -12.13 19.52 1.17
C GLU A 139 -13.50 19.00 0.69
N ALA A 140 -14.23 19.79 -0.10
CA ALA A 140 -15.51 19.38 -0.67
C ALA A 140 -15.37 18.18 -1.63
N SER A 141 -14.32 18.14 -2.45
CA SER A 141 -14.09 17.00 -3.34
C SER A 141 -13.72 15.72 -2.57
N LEU A 142 -12.87 15.83 -1.54
CA LEU A 142 -12.46 14.67 -0.74
C LEU A 142 -13.58 14.12 0.14
N SER A 143 -14.36 14.98 0.77
CA SER A 143 -15.55 14.57 1.52
C SER A 143 -16.57 13.85 0.62
N GLY A 144 -16.74 14.31 -0.62
CA GLY A 144 -17.54 13.60 -1.64
C GLY A 144 -17.01 12.21 -1.98
N LEU A 145 -15.68 12.03 -2.03
CA LEU A 145 -15.06 10.73 -2.30
C LEU A 145 -15.27 9.73 -1.16
N THR A 146 -15.09 10.17 0.08
CA THR A 146 -15.19 9.33 1.30
C THR A 146 -16.64 8.99 1.67
N SER A 147 -17.59 9.89 1.41
CA SER A 147 -19.02 9.68 1.71
C SER A 147 -19.63 8.55 0.89
N SER A 148 -19.19 8.35 -0.36
CA SER A 148 -19.66 7.22 -1.18
C SER A 148 -18.94 5.90 -0.88
N SER A 149 -17.83 5.92 -0.14
CA SER A 149 -17.11 4.71 0.27
C SER A 149 -17.85 3.89 1.36
N ARG A 150 -18.89 4.47 1.97
CA ARG A 150 -19.79 3.78 2.91
C ARG A 150 -20.89 2.95 2.22
N SER A 151 -21.07 3.10 0.91
CA SER A 151 -21.93 2.22 0.12
C SER A 151 -21.12 1.00 -0.33
N ARG A 152 -21.63 -0.21 -0.04
CA ARG A 152 -20.98 -1.54 -0.14
C ARG A 152 -20.66 -2.00 -1.58
N SER A 153 -20.28 -1.11 -2.48
CA SER A 153 -19.82 -1.47 -3.82
C SER A 153 -18.31 -1.74 -3.80
N SER A 154 -17.90 -2.91 -4.27
CA SER A 154 -16.54 -3.45 -4.33
C SER A 154 -15.55 -2.64 -5.18
N SER A 155 -15.92 -1.44 -5.64
CA SER A 155 -15.01 -0.43 -6.16
C SER A 155 -14.82 0.63 -5.08
N GLY A 156 -13.90 0.37 -4.15
CA GLY A 156 -13.43 1.36 -3.16
C GLY A 156 -12.84 2.62 -3.82
N LEU A 157 -12.28 3.52 -3.02
CA LEU A 157 -11.68 4.80 -3.46
C LEU A 157 -10.78 4.66 -4.71
N LEU A 158 -10.01 3.57 -4.81
CA LEU A 158 -9.17 3.24 -5.96
C LEU A 158 -9.95 3.09 -7.27
N GLY A 159 -11.13 2.45 -7.23
CA GLY A 159 -11.98 2.26 -8.41
C GLY A 159 -12.48 3.57 -9.00
N LYS A 160 -12.72 4.59 -8.15
CA LYS A 160 -13.04 5.96 -8.61
C LYS A 160 -11.86 6.67 -9.25
N LEU A 161 -10.64 6.28 -8.87
CA LEU A 161 -9.40 6.72 -9.53
C LEU A 161 -9.10 5.90 -10.79
N GLY A 162 -10.04 5.04 -11.23
CA GLY A 162 -9.87 4.12 -12.35
C GLY A 162 -9.09 2.86 -12.00
N VAL A 163 -8.52 2.77 -10.79
CA VAL A 163 -7.65 1.68 -10.34
C VAL A 163 -8.46 0.50 -9.82
N SER A 164 -8.46 -0.62 -10.54
CA SER A 164 -9.20 -1.82 -10.14
C SER A 164 -8.35 -3.09 -10.30
N PRO A 165 -7.50 -3.41 -9.30
CA PRO A 165 -6.61 -4.57 -9.37
C PRO A 165 -7.37 -5.87 -9.65
N LEU A 166 -8.52 -6.08 -8.99
CA LEU A 166 -9.36 -7.27 -9.20
C LEU A 166 -9.93 -7.41 -10.61
N ARG A 167 -9.95 -6.35 -11.42
CA ARG A 167 -10.44 -6.35 -12.80
C ARG A 167 -9.33 -6.29 -13.84
N TRP A 168 -8.16 -5.77 -13.47
CA TRP A 168 -7.04 -5.58 -14.38
C TRP A 168 -6.16 -6.82 -14.52
N LEU A 169 -6.08 -7.64 -13.47
CA LEU A 169 -5.24 -8.83 -13.46
C LEU A 169 -5.97 -10.01 -14.12
N ASN A 170 -5.43 -10.50 -15.24
CA ASN A 170 -5.85 -11.76 -15.85
C ASN A 170 -5.01 -12.92 -15.29
N ASN A 171 -5.66 -14.02 -14.89
CA ASN A 171 -5.02 -15.22 -14.33
C ASN A 171 -3.91 -14.93 -13.29
N PRO A 172 -4.21 -14.20 -12.20
CA PRO A 172 -3.21 -13.88 -11.18
C PRO A 172 -2.67 -15.16 -10.56
N THR A 173 -1.36 -15.24 -10.33
CA THR A 173 -0.66 -16.43 -9.83
C THR A 173 0.37 -16.00 -8.79
N VAL A 174 0.48 -16.76 -7.70
CA VAL A 174 1.54 -16.54 -6.70
C VAL A 174 2.89 -16.94 -7.32
N PHE A 175 3.80 -15.97 -7.43
CA PHE A 175 5.14 -16.17 -7.96
C PHE A 175 6.17 -16.48 -6.88
N GLY A 176 5.98 -15.93 -5.67
CA GLY A 176 6.88 -16.15 -4.54
C GLY A 176 6.65 -15.14 -3.42
N THR A 177 7.65 -15.00 -2.55
CA THR A 177 7.65 -14.01 -1.46
C THR A 177 8.86 -13.08 -1.56
N GLN A 178 8.69 -11.82 -1.18
CA GLN A 178 9.73 -10.81 -1.18
C GLN A 178 9.60 -9.92 0.05
N THR A 179 10.72 -9.51 0.63
CA THR A 179 10.73 -8.49 1.68
C THR A 179 10.73 -7.09 1.06
N ILE A 180 9.76 -6.27 1.44
CA ILE A 180 9.64 -4.85 1.06
C ILE A 180 9.64 -4.04 2.35
N ASP A 181 10.63 -3.15 2.51
CA ASP A 181 10.80 -2.30 3.71
C ASP A 181 10.73 -3.09 5.04
N GLY A 182 11.28 -4.30 5.05
CA GLY A 182 11.29 -5.18 6.22
C GLY A 182 10.02 -6.01 6.44
N ALA A 183 8.95 -5.77 5.67
CA ALA A 183 7.74 -6.58 5.69
C ALA A 183 7.83 -7.71 4.66
N ASN A 184 7.48 -8.95 5.05
CA ASN A 184 7.37 -10.05 4.11
C ASN A 184 6.08 -9.90 3.27
N THR A 185 6.21 -9.94 1.95
CA THR A 185 5.11 -9.72 1.01
C THR A 185 5.00 -10.89 0.04
N THR A 186 3.77 -11.21 -0.40
CA THR A 186 3.54 -12.20 -1.45
C THR A 186 3.59 -11.52 -2.80
N HIS A 187 4.48 -11.97 -3.68
CA HIS A 187 4.58 -11.51 -5.05
C HIS A 187 3.55 -12.24 -5.91
N ILE A 188 2.58 -11.48 -6.45
CA ILE A 188 1.55 -11.98 -7.37
C ILE A 188 1.85 -11.42 -8.76
N TYR A 189 1.91 -12.32 -9.75
CA TYR A 189 2.07 -11.99 -11.17
C TYR A 189 0.76 -12.27 -11.92
N ALA A 190 0.47 -11.50 -12.98
CA ALA A 190 -0.67 -11.71 -13.86
C ALA A 190 -0.27 -11.39 -15.31
N GLY A 191 -0.71 -12.20 -16.26
CA GLY A 191 -0.33 -12.15 -17.68
C GLY A 191 -1.13 -13.13 -18.52
#